data_AF-A0A926U2V8-F1
#
_entry.id   AF-A0A926U2V8-F1
#
_cell.length_a   1.000
_cell.length_b   1.000
_cell.length_c   1.000
_cell.angle_alpha   90.00
_cell.angle_beta   90.00
_cell.angle_gamma   90.00
#
_symmetry.space_group_name_H-M   'P 1'
#
loop_
_entity.id
_entity.type
_entity.pdbx_description
1 polymer ?
#
loop_
_entity_poly.entity_id
_entity_poly.type
_entity_poly.pdbx_seq_one_letter_code
_entity_poly.pdbx_strand_id
1 'polypeptide(L)'
;MTISSNCWWLLKLAGHAITAWLALSLTAFAAEPMGLDFELAADLPADLPAESEPVRLMTLPVVGQAPIGSETPEALPPPPEPERSPSVQPAESPATLPPTDNSPEIAPAAQPAKLPAENLDFTLAESSTVVNVPIAPPRNERDRPSVSPDLFAGGSESLVAKAIGSAEGTRTPTGGYTWAYRGHVDPGNSAWNLGSFSYQHGATSPQEADRKQLARLQTQAETLRQQADRYQMTLTLAETLNGLDLANQSPRAALSRGGYIDRLHQAHEMGLRDADAILWARTRAFLDPDTSRWNAPGLGNNVHSITADQDRRRRAIERAIASHN
;
A
#
# COMPACT_ATOMS: atom_id res chain seq x y z
N MET A 1 33.06 -31.84 -0.67
CA MET A 1 32.05 -30.83 -1.03
C MET A 1 32.46 -29.51 -0.41
N THR A 2 33.04 -28.62 -1.22
CA THR A 2 33.50 -27.28 -0.84
C THR A 2 32.34 -26.30 -0.99
N ILE A 3 31.90 -25.70 0.12
CA ILE A 3 30.92 -24.61 0.12
C ILE A 3 31.68 -23.32 -0.20
N SER A 4 31.32 -22.70 -1.33
CA SER A 4 31.91 -21.47 -1.86
C SER A 4 31.61 -20.27 -0.97
N SER A 5 32.64 -19.46 -0.69
CA SER A 5 32.64 -18.26 0.15
C SER A 5 31.84 -17.06 -0.39
N ASN A 6 30.95 -17.25 -1.36
CA ASN A 6 30.19 -16.16 -1.99
C ASN A 6 28.80 -15.90 -1.36
N CYS A 7 28.38 -16.68 -0.36
CA CYS A 7 27.09 -16.46 0.31
C CYS A 7 27.10 -15.41 1.45
N TRP A 8 28.26 -14.84 1.80
CA TRP A 8 28.36 -13.84 2.87
C TRP A 8 28.22 -12.38 2.41
N TRP A 9 28.30 -12.11 1.09
CA TRP A 9 28.19 -10.74 0.57
C TRP A 9 26.74 -10.27 0.38
N LEU A 10 25.77 -11.18 0.19
CA LEU A 10 24.36 -10.83 -0.04
C LEU A 10 23.59 -10.46 1.24
N LEU A 11 24.01 -10.95 2.42
CA LEU A 11 23.41 -10.51 3.70
C LEU A 11 23.92 -9.15 4.19
N LYS A 12 25.06 -8.66 3.70
CA LYS A 12 25.56 -7.32 4.07
C LYS A 12 24.94 -6.18 3.27
N LEU A 13 24.45 -6.43 2.05
CA LEU A 13 23.80 -5.38 1.24
C LEU A 13 22.32 -5.15 1.60
N ALA A 14 21.60 -6.16 2.10
CA ALA A 14 20.23 -6.00 2.59
C ALA A 14 20.13 -5.18 3.90
N GLY A 15 21.19 -5.15 4.71
CA GLY A 15 21.25 -4.32 5.93
C GLY A 15 21.57 -2.84 5.69
N HIS A 16 22.15 -2.49 4.53
CA HIS A 16 22.59 -1.11 4.23
C HIS A 16 21.56 -0.32 3.40
N ALA A 17 20.66 -0.98 2.67
CA ALA A 17 19.57 -0.30 1.96
C ALA A 17 18.42 0.16 2.88
N ILE A 18 18.31 -0.40 4.09
CA ILE A 18 17.31 0.02 5.10
C ILE A 18 17.87 1.10 6.04
N THR A 19 19.20 1.23 6.17
CA THR A 19 19.84 2.26 7.01
C THR A 19 20.11 3.58 6.29
N ALA A 20 20.12 3.62 4.94
CA ALA A 20 20.33 4.85 4.18
C ALA A 20 19.10 5.79 4.11
N TRP A 21 17.90 5.32 4.48
CA TRP A 21 16.68 6.15 4.57
C TRP A 21 16.36 6.64 5.99
N LEU A 22 17.09 6.15 7.01
CA LEU A 22 16.86 6.47 8.44
C LEU A 22 17.83 7.52 9.02
N ALA A 23 18.78 8.03 8.24
CA ALA A 23 19.83 8.94 8.72
C ALA A 23 19.65 10.42 8.31
N LEU A 24 18.48 10.84 7.80
CA LEU A 24 18.24 12.21 7.33
C LEU A 24 17.06 12.93 8.00
N SER A 25 16.75 12.62 9.26
CA SER A 25 15.66 13.31 10.01
C SER A 25 15.95 13.55 11.49
N LEU A 26 17.22 13.68 11.88
CA LEU A 26 17.58 14.15 13.22
C LEU A 26 18.60 15.30 13.14
N THR A 27 18.10 16.52 12.94
CA THR A 27 18.66 17.74 13.53
C THR A 27 17.64 18.88 13.42
N ALA A 28 17.48 19.61 14.52
CA ALA A 28 16.72 20.85 14.72
C ALA A 28 15.22 20.70 15.07
N PHE A 29 14.89 20.69 16.36
CA PHE A 29 14.60 21.96 17.05
C PHE A 29 14.69 21.79 18.57
N ALA A 30 15.49 22.65 19.18
CA ALA A 30 15.66 22.78 20.62
C ALA A 30 14.49 23.57 21.24
N ALA A 31 14.35 23.38 22.54
CA ALA A 31 13.30 23.87 23.41
C ALA A 31 13.30 25.39 23.69
N GLU A 32 12.18 25.82 24.30
CA GLU A 32 11.94 26.93 25.25
C GLU A 32 11.02 28.09 24.77
N PRO A 33 10.38 28.87 25.68
CA PRO A 33 9.41 28.42 26.69
C PRO A 33 8.15 29.35 26.77
N MET A 34 7.26 28.98 27.70
CA MET A 34 6.10 29.68 28.28
C MET A 34 5.84 31.18 27.96
N GLY A 35 4.56 31.43 27.68
CA GLY A 35 3.75 32.39 28.46
C GLY A 35 3.63 33.77 27.85
N LEU A 36 2.43 34.11 27.39
CA LEU A 36 1.88 35.46 27.45
C LEU A 36 0.35 35.38 27.29
N ASP A 37 -0.34 35.75 28.35
CA ASP A 37 -1.76 36.08 28.38
C ASP A 37 -2.02 37.31 27.48
N PHE A 38 -3.05 37.25 26.65
CA PHE A 38 -3.61 38.46 26.04
C PHE A 38 -5.14 38.35 25.96
N GLU A 39 -5.77 38.97 26.94
CA GLU A 39 -7.18 39.29 27.01
C GLU A 39 -7.30 40.80 26.75
N LEU A 40 -7.85 41.25 25.60
CA LEU A 40 -8.56 42.53 25.53
C LEU A 40 -9.39 42.75 24.25
N ALA A 41 -10.68 42.93 24.51
CA ALA A 41 -11.64 43.90 23.96
C ALA A 41 -12.04 43.93 22.47
N ALA A 42 -13.36 43.86 22.33
CA ALA A 42 -14.19 44.35 21.25
C ALA A 42 -14.08 45.89 21.07
N ASP A 43 -14.05 46.33 19.82
CA ASP A 43 -14.89 47.40 19.25
C ASP A 43 -14.41 47.69 17.82
N LEU A 44 -15.28 47.49 16.82
CA LEU A 44 -15.07 47.98 15.46
C LEU A 44 -16.34 48.70 15.00
N PRO A 45 -16.28 50.01 14.67
CA PRO A 45 -17.40 50.74 14.13
C PRO A 45 -17.60 50.48 12.63
N ALA A 46 -18.86 50.55 12.24
CA ALA A 46 -19.32 50.59 10.86
C ALA A 46 -19.02 51.97 10.24
N ASP A 47 -18.23 51.99 9.17
CA ASP A 47 -18.38 52.96 8.07
C ASP A 47 -17.43 52.59 6.92
N LEU A 48 -17.99 52.26 5.75
CA LEU A 48 -17.26 52.15 4.50
C LEU A 48 -17.92 53.10 3.49
N PRO A 49 -17.21 54.11 2.95
CA PRO A 49 -17.69 54.85 1.81
C PRO A 49 -17.45 54.04 0.53
N ALA A 50 -18.49 54.02 -0.30
CA ALA A 50 -18.38 53.72 -1.72
C ALA A 50 -17.56 54.81 -2.41
N GLU A 51 -16.59 54.43 -3.25
CA GLU A 51 -16.35 55.11 -4.52
C GLU A 51 -15.44 54.30 -5.45
N SER A 52 -15.76 54.45 -6.72
CA SER A 52 -15.33 53.72 -7.90
C SER A 52 -14.15 54.40 -8.60
N GLU A 53 -13.15 53.63 -9.00
CA GLU A 53 -12.13 54.06 -9.97
C GLU A 53 -12.02 53.01 -11.10
N PRO A 54 -12.06 53.41 -12.38
CA PRO A 54 -11.95 52.47 -13.50
C PRO A 54 -10.51 51.99 -13.69
N VAL A 55 -10.32 50.68 -13.73
CA VAL A 55 -9.05 50.02 -14.06
C VAL A 55 -8.61 50.41 -15.47
N ARG A 56 -7.52 51.17 -15.53
CA ARG A 56 -6.82 51.57 -16.75
C ARG A 56 -6.16 50.34 -17.38
N LEU A 57 -6.67 49.90 -18.53
CA LEU A 57 -6.07 48.87 -19.37
C LEU A 57 -4.65 49.30 -19.78
N MET A 58 -3.61 48.66 -19.24
CA MET A 58 -2.26 48.78 -19.77
C MET A 58 -2.09 47.77 -20.91
N THR A 59 -2.07 48.30 -22.13
CA THR A 59 -1.67 47.58 -23.34
C THR A 59 -0.16 47.35 -23.29
N LEU A 60 0.27 46.10 -23.17
CA LEU A 60 1.68 45.71 -23.29
C LEU A 60 2.09 45.68 -24.77
N PRO A 61 3.33 46.10 -25.11
CA PRO A 61 3.83 46.05 -26.48
C PRO A 61 4.09 44.59 -26.93
N VAL A 62 3.59 44.26 -28.12
CA VAL A 62 3.90 43.04 -28.86
C VAL A 62 5.39 43.05 -29.23
N VAL A 63 6.16 42.20 -28.57
CA VAL A 63 7.55 41.90 -28.94
C VAL A 63 7.51 40.85 -30.05
N GLY A 64 8.17 41.15 -31.17
CA GLY A 64 8.22 40.30 -32.37
C GLY A 64 8.85 38.94 -32.10
N GLN A 65 8.15 37.90 -32.56
CA GLN A 65 8.66 36.53 -32.67
C GLN A 65 9.71 36.47 -33.80
N ALA A 66 10.93 36.11 -33.41
CA ALA A 66 11.94 35.58 -34.33
C ALA A 66 11.55 34.15 -34.77
N PRO A 67 11.96 33.71 -35.97
CA PRO A 67 11.64 32.39 -36.49
C PRO A 67 12.31 31.29 -35.67
N ILE A 68 11.50 30.40 -35.12
CA ILE A 68 11.91 29.19 -34.42
C ILE A 68 12.50 28.22 -35.45
N GLY A 69 13.78 27.89 -35.26
CA GLY A 69 14.46 26.81 -35.98
C GLY A 69 13.79 25.48 -35.70
N SER A 70 13.62 24.69 -36.76
CA SER A 70 13.09 23.33 -36.76
C SER A 70 14.10 22.38 -36.13
N GLU A 71 14.09 22.28 -34.80
CA GLU A 71 14.76 21.18 -34.12
C GLU A 71 13.92 19.91 -34.26
N THR A 72 14.52 18.94 -34.95
CA THR A 72 13.96 17.61 -35.16
C THR A 72 13.95 16.90 -33.81
N PRO A 73 12.82 16.30 -33.37
CA PRO A 73 12.78 15.58 -32.11
C PRO A 73 13.73 14.37 -32.20
N GLU A 74 14.76 14.39 -31.37
CA GLU A 74 15.72 13.31 -31.19
C GLU A 74 14.95 12.06 -30.73
N ALA A 75 14.90 11.06 -31.62
CA ALA A 75 14.19 9.83 -31.40
C ALA A 75 14.80 9.08 -30.20
N LEU A 76 13.96 8.71 -29.24
CA LEU A 76 14.34 7.83 -28.14
C LEU A 76 14.95 6.53 -28.71
N PRO A 77 16.06 6.02 -28.12
CA PRO A 77 16.66 4.78 -28.58
C PRO A 77 15.63 3.64 -28.48
N PRO A 78 15.56 2.75 -29.49
CA PRO A 78 14.67 1.61 -29.46
C PRO A 78 14.99 0.71 -28.25
N PRO A 79 13.98 0.04 -27.66
CA PRO A 79 14.20 -0.91 -26.58
C PRO A 79 15.17 -2.02 -27.03
N PRO A 80 16.00 -2.56 -26.12
CA PRO A 80 16.92 -3.65 -26.45
C PRO A 80 16.13 -4.84 -27.01
N GLU A 81 16.56 -5.32 -28.17
CA GLU A 81 16.00 -6.50 -28.82
C GLU A 81 16.10 -7.70 -27.85
N PRO A 82 15.02 -8.50 -27.68
CA PRO A 82 15.09 -9.68 -26.84
C PRO A 82 16.14 -10.64 -27.42
N GLU A 83 17.20 -10.90 -26.65
CA GLU A 83 18.22 -11.88 -27.02
C GLU A 83 17.55 -13.21 -27.35
N ARG A 84 17.72 -13.66 -28.60
CA ARG A 84 17.19 -14.93 -29.08
C ARG A 84 17.83 -16.06 -28.26
N SER A 85 17.02 -16.71 -27.44
CA SER A 85 17.40 -17.97 -26.79
C SER A 85 17.93 -18.96 -27.84
N PRO A 86 19.07 -19.62 -27.60
CA PRO A 86 19.60 -20.62 -28.50
C PRO A 86 18.61 -21.77 -28.66
N SER A 87 18.34 -22.14 -29.93
CA SER A 87 17.57 -23.33 -30.30
C SER A 87 18.18 -24.58 -29.67
N VAL A 88 17.49 -25.14 -28.69
CA VAL A 88 17.79 -26.47 -28.13
C VAL A 88 17.30 -27.50 -29.14
N GLN A 89 18.24 -28.28 -29.70
CA GLN A 89 17.95 -29.41 -30.57
C GLN A 89 17.16 -30.49 -29.80
N PRO A 90 16.23 -31.23 -30.45
CA PRO A 90 15.51 -32.32 -29.80
C PRO A 90 16.46 -33.47 -29.48
N ALA A 91 16.57 -33.82 -28.19
CA ALA A 91 17.28 -35.02 -27.76
C ALA A 91 16.48 -36.27 -28.15
N GLU A 92 17.21 -37.26 -28.66
CA GLU A 92 16.73 -38.57 -29.10
C GLU A 92 16.03 -39.35 -27.97
N SER A 93 14.97 -40.07 -28.34
CA SER A 93 14.21 -40.99 -27.48
C SER A 93 15.11 -42.07 -26.88
N PRO A 94 15.07 -42.32 -25.56
CA PRO A 94 15.72 -43.48 -24.97
C PRO A 94 14.84 -44.73 -25.09
N ALA A 95 15.51 -45.82 -25.46
CA ALA A 95 14.97 -47.16 -25.57
C ALA A 95 14.46 -47.72 -24.22
N THR A 96 13.42 -48.54 -24.34
CA THR A 96 12.74 -49.30 -23.30
C THR A 96 13.70 -50.26 -22.56
N LEU A 97 13.77 -50.16 -21.23
CA LEU A 97 14.38 -51.17 -20.36
C LEU A 97 13.29 -52.00 -19.66
N PRO A 98 13.55 -53.29 -19.36
CA PRO A 98 12.58 -54.20 -18.74
C PRO A 98 12.37 -53.92 -17.24
N PRO A 99 11.24 -54.39 -16.66
CA PRO A 99 10.93 -54.15 -15.26
C PRO A 99 11.78 -55.04 -14.34
N THR A 100 12.61 -54.41 -13.51
CA THR A 100 13.23 -55.07 -12.35
C THR A 100 12.33 -54.92 -11.13
N ASP A 101 11.77 -56.04 -10.71
CA ASP A 101 11.09 -56.26 -9.45
C ASP A 101 12.09 -56.09 -8.29
N ASN A 102 11.87 -55.08 -7.45
CA ASN A 102 12.56 -54.90 -6.18
C ASN A 102 11.61 -54.18 -5.22
N SER A 103 10.80 -54.99 -4.54
CA SER A 103 10.09 -54.60 -3.32
C SER A 103 11.11 -54.30 -2.21
N PRO A 104 11.13 -53.10 -1.61
CA PRO A 104 11.84 -52.88 -0.37
C PRO A 104 10.97 -53.34 0.80
N GLU A 105 11.54 -54.29 1.53
CA GLU A 105 11.16 -54.80 2.84
C GLU A 105 10.88 -53.65 3.83
N ILE A 106 9.68 -53.66 4.42
CA ILE A 106 9.20 -52.68 5.38
C ILE A 106 9.95 -52.89 6.71
N ALA A 107 10.87 -51.98 7.03
CA ALA A 107 11.46 -51.88 8.36
C ALA A 107 10.45 -51.31 9.39
N PRO A 108 10.44 -51.80 10.65
CA PRO A 108 9.46 -51.39 11.65
C PRO A 108 9.75 -50.01 12.27
N ALA A 109 8.64 -49.29 12.48
CA ALA A 109 8.40 -48.11 13.30
C ALA A 109 9.52 -47.59 14.21
N ALA A 110 10.03 -46.39 13.89
CA ALA A 110 10.64 -45.49 14.87
C ALA A 110 9.55 -44.58 15.46
N GLN A 111 9.38 -44.64 16.77
CA GLN A 111 8.45 -43.80 17.54
C GLN A 111 8.82 -42.32 17.41
N PRO A 112 7.84 -41.40 17.30
CA PRO A 112 8.12 -39.97 17.31
C PRO A 112 8.68 -39.56 18.68
N ALA A 113 9.87 -38.98 18.67
CA ALA A 113 10.48 -38.37 19.83
C ALA A 113 9.53 -37.29 20.40
N LYS A 114 9.17 -37.46 21.69
CA LYS A 114 8.52 -36.45 22.52
C LYS A 114 9.35 -35.16 22.47
N LEU A 115 8.85 -34.15 21.78
CA LEU A 115 9.30 -32.78 21.96
C LEU A 115 8.87 -32.32 23.38
N PRO A 116 9.72 -31.61 24.13
CA PRO A 116 9.32 -31.03 25.40
C PRO A 116 8.23 -30.00 25.14
N ALA A 117 7.06 -30.22 25.76
CA ALA A 117 6.05 -29.20 25.92
C ALA A 117 6.65 -28.11 26.82
N GLU A 118 7.21 -27.08 26.22
CA GLU A 118 7.44 -25.82 26.92
C GLU A 118 6.07 -25.21 27.17
N ASN A 119 5.52 -25.56 28.33
CA ASN A 119 4.40 -24.86 28.94
C ASN A 119 4.85 -23.43 29.20
N LEU A 120 4.59 -22.53 28.25
CA LEU A 120 4.50 -21.10 28.51
C LEU A 120 3.27 -20.90 29.39
N ASP A 121 3.50 -21.06 30.69
CA ASP A 121 2.55 -20.71 31.74
C ASP A 121 2.43 -19.19 31.77
N PHE A 122 1.55 -18.65 30.93
CA PHE A 122 1.14 -17.26 31.01
C PHE A 122 0.11 -17.17 32.12
N THR A 123 0.57 -17.11 33.36
CA THR A 123 -0.24 -16.70 34.50
C THR A 123 -0.66 -15.25 34.29
N LEU A 124 -1.77 -15.06 33.58
CA LEU A 124 -2.59 -13.87 33.68
C LEU A 124 -3.02 -13.76 35.14
N ALA A 125 -2.33 -12.91 35.89
CA ALA A 125 -2.83 -12.46 37.17
C ALA A 125 -4.25 -11.90 36.92
N GLU A 126 -5.24 -12.59 37.47
CA GLU A 126 -6.63 -12.15 37.55
C GLU A 126 -6.70 -10.91 38.44
N SER A 127 -6.23 -9.77 37.93
CA SER A 127 -6.53 -8.47 38.51
C SER A 127 -7.90 -8.05 37.96
N SER A 128 -8.94 -8.65 38.52
CA SER A 128 -10.34 -8.25 38.33
C SER A 128 -10.60 -6.89 38.99
N THR A 129 -9.94 -5.85 38.53
CA THR A 129 -10.46 -4.49 38.67
C THR A 129 -11.42 -4.29 37.52
N VAL A 130 -12.72 -4.47 37.79
CA VAL A 130 -13.80 -4.00 36.93
C VAL A 130 -13.71 -2.48 36.90
N VAL A 131 -12.83 -1.96 36.05
CA VAL A 131 -12.84 -0.55 35.70
C VAL A 131 -14.12 -0.37 34.90
N ASN A 132 -15.12 0.22 35.53
CA ASN A 132 -16.34 0.68 34.90
C ASN A 132 -15.95 1.83 33.95
N VAL A 133 -15.36 1.49 32.80
CA VAL A 133 -15.02 2.46 31.77
C VAL A 133 -16.35 3.03 31.30
N PRO A 134 -16.57 4.35 31.41
CA PRO A 134 -17.77 4.97 30.87
C PRO A 134 -17.83 4.61 29.39
N ILE A 135 -18.84 3.81 29.02
CA ILE A 135 -19.15 3.54 27.61
C ILE A 135 -19.45 4.90 27.02
N ALA A 136 -18.47 5.45 26.28
CA ALA A 136 -18.66 6.69 25.57
C ALA A 136 -19.91 6.52 24.70
N PRO A 137 -20.83 7.51 24.70
CA PRO A 137 -22.03 7.42 23.88
C PRO A 137 -21.62 7.10 22.44
N PRO A 138 -22.37 6.25 21.73
CA PRO A 138 -22.07 5.93 20.34
C PRO A 138 -21.97 7.25 19.57
N ARG A 139 -20.77 7.58 19.07
CA ARG A 139 -20.60 8.69 18.13
C ARG A 139 -21.59 8.43 16.99
N ASN A 140 -22.44 9.42 16.69
CA ASN A 140 -23.44 9.32 15.63
C ASN A 140 -22.76 8.87 14.33
N GLU A 141 -22.93 7.60 13.96
CA GLU A 141 -22.37 7.02 12.73
C GLU A 141 -22.91 7.71 11.47
N ARG A 142 -23.96 8.52 11.61
CA ARG A 142 -24.61 9.31 10.54
C ARG A 142 -23.75 10.42 9.95
N ASP A 143 -22.70 10.85 10.64
CA ASP A 143 -21.79 11.89 10.13
C ASP A 143 -20.56 11.32 9.41
N ARG A 144 -20.49 9.98 9.21
CA ARG A 144 -19.42 9.39 8.40
C ARG A 144 -19.70 9.64 6.92
N PRO A 145 -18.85 10.41 6.21
CA PRO A 145 -19.06 10.65 4.78
C PRO A 145 -19.06 9.32 4.05
N SER A 146 -20.16 9.04 3.33
CA SER A 146 -20.27 7.87 2.46
C SER A 146 -19.24 7.95 1.33
N VAL A 147 -18.89 6.79 0.77
CA VAL A 147 -17.98 6.66 -0.37
C VAL A 147 -18.54 7.49 -1.54
N SER A 148 -18.02 8.70 -1.72
CA SER A 148 -18.46 9.57 -2.80
C SER A 148 -18.02 8.97 -4.15
N PRO A 149 -18.87 8.97 -5.20
CA PRO A 149 -18.47 8.58 -6.56
C PRO A 149 -17.27 9.38 -7.10
N ASP A 150 -16.88 10.45 -6.42
CA ASP A 150 -15.74 11.31 -6.73
C ASP A 150 -14.35 10.68 -6.49
N LEU A 151 -14.26 9.54 -5.77
CA LEU A 151 -12.96 8.90 -5.46
C LEU A 151 -12.09 8.59 -6.68
N PHE A 152 -12.73 8.29 -7.81
CA PHE A 152 -12.07 7.94 -9.08
C PHE A 152 -12.08 9.09 -10.10
N ALA A 153 -12.69 10.23 -9.78
CA ALA A 153 -12.78 11.36 -10.71
C ALA A 153 -11.39 11.94 -11.00
N GLY A 154 -11.15 12.34 -12.24
CA GLY A 154 -9.84 12.88 -12.68
C GLY A 154 -8.81 11.82 -13.07
N GLY A 155 -9.18 10.53 -13.11
CA GLY A 155 -8.31 9.47 -13.63
C GLY A 155 -7.02 9.33 -12.81
N SER A 156 -5.85 9.48 -13.45
CA SER A 156 -4.57 9.52 -12.73
C SER A 156 -4.48 10.64 -11.70
N GLU A 157 -5.31 11.68 -11.73
CA GLU A 157 -5.33 12.73 -10.70
C GLU A 157 -6.36 12.52 -9.58
N SER A 158 -7.07 11.38 -9.63
CA SER A 158 -8.05 11.00 -8.63
C SER A 158 -7.46 10.80 -7.24
N LEU A 159 -8.29 10.95 -6.20
CA LEU A 159 -7.88 10.67 -4.83
C LEU A 159 -7.39 9.22 -4.68
N VAL A 160 -8.04 8.25 -5.33
CA VAL A 160 -7.60 6.84 -5.33
C VAL A 160 -6.19 6.71 -5.91
N ALA A 161 -5.91 7.35 -7.05
CA ALA A 161 -4.59 7.29 -7.67
C ALA A 161 -3.51 7.96 -6.82
N LYS A 162 -3.82 9.06 -6.14
CA LYS A 162 -2.89 9.76 -5.24
C LYS A 162 -2.62 8.95 -3.97
N ALA A 163 -3.68 8.43 -3.33
CA ALA A 163 -3.57 7.68 -2.09
C ALA A 163 -2.86 6.34 -2.26
N ILE A 164 -3.26 5.53 -3.25
CA ILE A 164 -2.62 4.24 -3.51
C ILE A 164 -1.21 4.46 -4.07
N GLY A 165 -1.01 5.44 -4.95
CA GLY A 165 0.34 5.77 -5.43
C GLY A 165 1.29 6.23 -4.34
N SER A 166 0.80 6.97 -3.33
CA SER A 166 1.56 7.31 -2.13
C SER A 166 1.94 6.05 -1.33
N ALA A 167 1.03 5.06 -1.21
CA ALA A 167 1.30 3.79 -0.53
C ALA A 167 2.29 2.88 -1.28
N GLU A 168 2.24 2.88 -2.61
CA GLU A 168 3.23 2.20 -3.46
C GLU A 168 4.59 2.91 -3.49
N GLY A 169 4.63 4.20 -3.17
CA GLY A 169 5.83 5.04 -3.29
C GLY A 169 6.07 5.60 -4.71
N THR A 170 5.11 5.44 -5.62
CA THR A 170 5.14 6.01 -6.98
C THR A 170 4.69 7.47 -7.00
N ARG A 171 4.07 7.95 -5.91
CA ARG A 171 3.63 9.35 -5.76
C ARG A 171 3.96 9.92 -4.38
N THR A 172 4.00 11.25 -4.30
CA THR A 172 4.00 11.98 -3.03
C THR A 172 2.58 12.04 -2.44
N PRO A 173 2.41 12.36 -1.15
CA PRO A 173 1.09 12.55 -0.56
C PRO A 173 0.23 13.62 -1.25
N THR A 174 0.87 14.66 -1.80
CA THR A 174 0.19 15.72 -2.56
C THR A 174 -0.15 15.33 -4.02
N GLY A 175 0.24 14.13 -4.45
CA GLY A 175 -0.04 13.61 -5.80
C GLY A 175 1.06 13.84 -6.84
N GLY A 176 2.19 14.45 -6.48
CA GLY A 176 3.34 14.54 -7.38
C GLY A 176 3.92 13.15 -7.70
N TYR A 177 4.44 12.94 -8.92
CA TYR A 177 5.04 11.66 -9.31
C TYR A 177 6.46 11.52 -8.76
N THR A 178 6.83 10.32 -8.31
CA THR A 178 8.23 9.98 -8.00
C THR A 178 8.91 9.36 -9.22
N TRP A 179 10.20 9.04 -9.11
CA TRP A 179 10.91 8.35 -10.20
C TRP A 179 10.28 6.97 -10.51
N ALA A 180 9.76 6.28 -9.49
CA ALA A 180 9.19 4.93 -9.61
C ALA A 180 7.91 4.89 -10.46
N TYR A 181 7.21 6.02 -10.61
CA TYR A 181 6.05 6.16 -11.50
C TYR A 181 6.39 5.83 -12.97
N ARG A 182 7.58 6.23 -13.40
CA ARG A 182 8.02 6.06 -14.80
C ARG A 182 8.48 4.64 -15.11
N GLY A 183 8.62 3.80 -14.09
CA GLY A 183 9.25 2.50 -14.27
C GLY A 183 10.11 2.10 -13.09
N HIS A 184 9.93 0.87 -12.59
CA HIS A 184 10.92 0.21 -11.73
C HIS A 184 10.81 -1.31 -11.86
N VAL A 185 11.92 -2.00 -11.58
CA VAL A 185 11.95 -3.46 -11.49
C VAL A 185 11.61 -3.88 -10.06
N ASP A 186 10.66 -4.78 -9.89
CA ASP A 186 10.37 -5.40 -8.60
C ASP A 186 11.47 -6.41 -8.25
N PRO A 187 12.18 -6.24 -7.11
CA PRO A 187 13.22 -7.18 -6.68
C PRO A 187 12.72 -8.62 -6.48
N GLY A 188 11.44 -8.81 -6.19
CA GLY A 188 10.87 -10.11 -5.86
C GLY A 188 10.61 -11.02 -7.06
N ASN A 189 10.22 -10.45 -8.21
CA ASN A 189 9.87 -11.21 -9.41
C ASN A 189 10.52 -10.69 -10.71
N SER A 190 11.36 -9.66 -10.62
CA SER A 190 12.00 -8.98 -11.77
C SER A 190 11.02 -8.38 -12.79
N ALA A 191 9.75 -8.22 -12.44
CA ALA A 191 8.76 -7.61 -13.32
C ALA A 191 8.97 -6.09 -13.41
N TRP A 192 8.68 -5.55 -14.59
CA TRP A 192 8.68 -4.11 -14.82
C TRP A 192 7.32 -3.50 -14.43
N ASN A 193 7.35 -2.54 -13.51
CA ASN A 193 6.19 -1.87 -12.95
C ASN A 193 6.05 -0.47 -13.53
N LEU A 194 4.83 -0.04 -13.84
CA LEU A 194 4.54 1.29 -14.40
C LEU A 194 3.37 1.98 -13.70
N GLY A 195 3.38 3.31 -13.71
CA GLY A 195 2.25 4.13 -13.26
C GLY A 195 2.16 4.28 -11.75
N SER A 196 1.07 4.90 -11.30
CA SER A 196 0.73 5.16 -9.91
C SER A 196 0.55 3.86 -9.12
N PHE A 197 0.14 2.78 -9.76
CA PHE A 197 -0.23 1.54 -9.08
C PHE A 197 0.79 0.41 -9.24
N SER A 198 1.99 0.70 -9.76
CA SER A 198 3.03 -0.30 -10.03
C SER A 198 2.53 -1.44 -10.94
N TYR A 199 1.82 -1.11 -12.01
CA TYR A 199 1.14 -2.06 -12.89
C TYR A 199 2.12 -2.92 -13.70
N GLN A 200 1.88 -4.24 -13.73
CA GLN A 200 2.76 -5.25 -14.37
C GLN A 200 2.20 -5.88 -15.66
N HIS A 201 0.95 -5.64 -16.04
CA HIS A 201 0.27 -6.43 -17.09
C HIS A 201 0.33 -5.80 -18.49
N GLY A 202 1.53 -5.44 -18.96
CA GLY A 202 1.74 -5.02 -20.35
C GLY A 202 1.09 -3.68 -20.69
N ALA A 203 1.50 -2.61 -20.01
CA ALA A 203 1.20 -1.24 -20.42
C ALA A 203 2.41 -0.64 -21.16
N THR A 204 2.14 0.15 -22.19
CA THR A 204 3.17 0.84 -22.99
C THR A 204 3.57 2.19 -22.41
N SER A 205 2.79 2.71 -21.45
CA SER A 205 3.05 3.97 -20.75
C SER A 205 2.46 3.96 -19.33
N PRO A 206 2.97 4.79 -18.40
CA PRO A 206 2.39 5.00 -17.07
C PRO A 206 0.90 5.39 -17.09
N GLN A 207 0.47 6.19 -18.07
CA GLN A 207 -0.93 6.63 -18.19
C GLN A 207 -1.85 5.48 -18.65
N GLU A 208 -1.36 4.63 -19.56
CA GLU A 208 -2.10 3.43 -19.93
C GLU A 208 -2.22 2.45 -18.76
N ALA A 209 -1.13 2.27 -18.00
CA ALA A 209 -1.11 1.48 -16.76
C ALA A 209 -2.16 1.99 -15.76
N ASP A 210 -2.16 3.30 -15.47
CA ASP A 210 -3.12 3.91 -14.55
C ASP A 210 -4.56 3.72 -15.02
N ARG A 211 -4.84 3.94 -16.31
CA ARG A 211 -6.19 3.74 -16.87
C ARG A 211 -6.67 2.30 -16.68
N LYS A 212 -5.83 1.31 -17.01
CA LYS A 212 -6.16 -0.11 -16.86
C LYS A 212 -6.39 -0.48 -15.39
N GLN A 213 -5.53 0.00 -14.50
CA GLN A 213 -5.61 -0.34 -13.09
C GLN A 213 -6.77 0.37 -12.38
N LEU A 214 -7.07 1.64 -12.72
CA LEU A 214 -8.25 2.34 -12.20
C LEU A 214 -9.54 1.63 -12.59
N ALA A 215 -9.68 1.19 -13.84
CA ALA A 215 -10.85 0.42 -14.27
C ALA A 215 -11.03 -0.86 -13.44
N ARG A 216 -9.93 -1.57 -13.15
CA ARG A 216 -9.94 -2.74 -12.27
C ARG A 216 -10.35 -2.37 -10.83
N LEU A 217 -9.75 -1.32 -10.27
CA LEU A 217 -10.02 -0.87 -8.90
C LEU A 217 -11.47 -0.40 -8.73
N GLN A 218 -12.09 0.18 -9.74
CA GLN A 218 -13.52 0.51 -9.72
C GLN A 218 -14.40 -0.73 -9.54
N THR A 219 -14.10 -1.83 -10.27
CA THR A 219 -14.82 -3.10 -10.08
C THR A 219 -14.55 -3.69 -8.68
N GLN A 220 -13.32 -3.58 -8.18
CA GLN A 220 -12.97 -4.05 -6.84
C GLN A 220 -13.64 -3.21 -5.74
N ALA A 221 -13.81 -1.89 -5.95
CA ALA A 221 -14.54 -1.01 -5.03
C ALA A 221 -15.98 -1.49 -4.83
N GLU A 222 -16.65 -1.83 -5.93
CA GLU A 222 -18.02 -2.35 -5.89
C GLU A 222 -18.08 -3.69 -5.15
N THR A 223 -17.08 -4.56 -5.35
CA THR A 223 -16.99 -5.84 -4.61
C THR A 223 -16.83 -5.61 -3.11
N LEU A 224 -15.93 -4.71 -2.70
CA LEU A 224 -15.73 -4.35 -1.29
C LEU A 224 -16.99 -3.76 -0.67
N ARG A 225 -17.70 -2.89 -1.41
CA ARG A 225 -18.98 -2.31 -0.98
C ARG A 225 -20.02 -3.39 -0.75
N GLN A 226 -20.20 -4.30 -1.70
CA GLN A 226 -21.13 -5.43 -1.57
C GLN A 226 -20.78 -6.37 -0.41
N GLN A 227 -19.50 -6.53 -0.09
CA GLN A 227 -19.07 -7.28 1.10
C GLN A 227 -19.42 -6.53 2.39
N ALA A 228 -19.21 -5.22 2.44
CA ALA A 228 -19.54 -4.40 3.60
C ALA A 228 -21.05 -4.36 3.86
N ASP A 229 -21.86 -4.30 2.78
CA ASP A 229 -23.32 -4.33 2.84
C ASP A 229 -23.86 -5.61 3.52
N ARG A 230 -23.18 -6.76 3.38
CA ARG A 230 -23.57 -8.02 4.06
C ARG A 230 -23.48 -7.94 5.57
N TYR A 231 -22.60 -7.08 6.08
CA TYR A 231 -22.43 -6.78 7.50
C TYR A 231 -23.13 -5.48 7.91
N GLN A 232 -23.92 -4.88 7.00
CA GLN A 232 -24.57 -3.58 7.23
C GLN A 232 -23.58 -2.47 7.63
N MET A 233 -22.33 -2.57 7.13
CA MET A 233 -21.27 -1.62 7.43
C MET A 233 -21.19 -0.52 6.38
N THR A 234 -21.21 0.73 6.83
CA THR A 234 -20.81 1.88 5.99
C THR A 234 -19.33 2.13 6.17
N LEU A 235 -18.55 1.93 5.10
CA LEU A 235 -17.12 2.19 5.12
C LEU A 235 -16.85 3.70 5.10
N THR A 236 -15.94 4.13 5.97
CA THR A 236 -15.32 5.45 5.91
C THR A 236 -14.39 5.56 4.70
N LEU A 237 -14.08 6.80 4.30
CA LEU A 237 -13.08 7.08 3.26
C LEU A 237 -11.76 6.33 3.48
N ALA A 238 -11.25 6.35 4.71
CA ALA A 238 -9.99 5.69 5.07
C ALA A 238 -10.09 4.17 4.94
N GLU A 239 -11.18 3.56 5.41
CA GLU A 239 -11.41 2.11 5.29
C GLU A 239 -11.54 1.69 3.82
N THR A 240 -12.24 2.48 2.99
CA THR A 240 -12.39 2.22 1.55
C THR A 240 -11.06 2.29 0.82
N LEU A 241 -10.28 3.36 0.99
CA LEU A 241 -8.98 3.52 0.32
C LEU A 241 -7.98 2.45 0.76
N ASN A 242 -8.00 2.04 2.03
CA ASN A 242 -7.17 0.94 2.51
C ASN A 242 -7.61 -0.42 1.94
N GLY A 243 -8.91 -0.66 1.79
CA GLY A 243 -9.41 -1.87 1.13
C GLY A 243 -8.99 -1.93 -0.35
N LEU A 244 -9.08 -0.81 -1.07
CA LEU A 244 -8.65 -0.71 -2.46
C LEU A 244 -7.14 -0.88 -2.64
N ASP A 245 -6.34 -0.26 -1.77
CA ASP A 245 -4.89 -0.45 -1.75
C ASP A 245 -4.51 -1.92 -1.51
N LEU A 246 -5.17 -2.58 -0.54
CA LEU A 246 -4.93 -4.00 -0.30
C LEU A 246 -5.39 -4.85 -1.49
N ALA A 247 -6.45 -4.47 -2.20
CA ALA A 247 -6.90 -5.14 -3.43
C ALA A 247 -5.93 -4.93 -4.60
N ASN A 248 -5.20 -3.81 -4.62
CA ASN A 248 -4.08 -3.58 -5.55
C ASN A 248 -2.91 -4.51 -5.23
N GLN A 249 -2.50 -4.57 -3.96
CA GLN A 249 -1.35 -5.33 -3.48
C GLN A 249 -1.58 -6.85 -3.53
N SER A 250 -2.73 -7.31 -3.05
CA SER A 250 -3.10 -8.72 -2.94
C SER A 250 -4.63 -8.86 -3.05
N PRO A 251 -5.15 -9.04 -4.28
CA PRO A 251 -6.59 -9.23 -4.50
C PRO A 251 -7.20 -10.34 -3.65
N ARG A 252 -6.44 -11.42 -3.38
CA ARG A 252 -6.90 -12.52 -2.54
C ARG A 252 -7.09 -12.09 -1.08
N ALA A 253 -6.13 -11.35 -0.50
CA ALA A 253 -6.25 -10.85 0.86
C ALA A 253 -7.39 -9.84 1.00
N ALA A 254 -7.63 -9.00 -0.01
CA ALA A 254 -8.71 -8.03 0.07
C ALA A 254 -10.11 -8.64 -0.14
N LEU A 255 -10.28 -9.48 -1.17
CA LEU A 255 -11.60 -9.80 -1.72
C LEU A 255 -12.09 -11.22 -1.43
N SER A 256 -11.25 -12.12 -0.88
CA SER A 256 -11.67 -13.50 -0.59
C SER A 256 -12.38 -13.62 0.76
N ARG A 257 -12.94 -14.81 1.06
CA ARG A 257 -13.40 -15.16 2.41
C ARG A 257 -12.26 -15.02 3.41
N GLY A 258 -12.55 -14.42 4.56
CA GLY A 258 -11.54 -14.04 5.56
C GLY A 258 -10.68 -12.84 5.15
N GLY A 259 -11.07 -12.15 4.06
CA GLY A 259 -10.38 -10.99 3.52
C GLY A 259 -10.69 -9.70 4.28
N TYR A 260 -10.33 -8.56 3.69
CA TYR A 260 -10.29 -7.28 4.38
C TYR A 260 -11.59 -6.89 5.09
N ILE A 261 -12.74 -6.99 4.42
CA ILE A 261 -14.02 -6.60 5.01
C ILE A 261 -14.42 -7.52 6.17
N ASP A 262 -14.27 -8.83 6.01
CA ASP A 262 -14.54 -9.80 7.08
C ASP A 262 -13.67 -9.51 8.33
N ARG A 263 -12.41 -9.13 8.11
CA ARG A 263 -11.49 -8.75 9.19
C ARG A 263 -11.81 -7.38 9.79
N LEU A 264 -12.26 -6.42 8.98
CA LEU A 264 -12.66 -5.10 9.47
C LEU A 264 -13.91 -5.21 10.35
N HIS A 265 -14.88 -6.02 9.95
CA HIS A 265 -16.03 -6.35 10.77
C HIS A 265 -15.60 -6.98 12.11
N GLN A 266 -14.73 -7.98 12.09
CA GLN A 266 -14.17 -8.59 13.32
C GLN A 266 -13.47 -7.56 14.22
N ALA A 267 -12.69 -6.65 13.64
CA ALA A 267 -12.04 -5.58 14.40
C ALA A 267 -13.05 -4.67 15.09
N HIS A 268 -14.15 -4.31 14.42
CA HIS A 268 -15.23 -3.50 15.00
C HIS A 268 -15.96 -4.22 16.12
N GLU A 269 -16.23 -5.52 15.99
CA GLU A 269 -16.81 -6.36 17.06
C GLU A 269 -15.89 -6.43 18.29
N MET A 270 -14.57 -6.33 18.10
CA MET A 270 -13.59 -6.21 19.18
C MET A 270 -13.49 -4.80 19.78
N GLY A 271 -14.28 -3.84 19.29
CA GLY A 271 -14.25 -2.45 19.73
C GLY A 271 -13.10 -1.62 19.14
N LEU A 272 -12.29 -2.18 18.23
CA LEU A 272 -11.28 -1.42 17.51
C LEU A 272 -11.96 -0.45 16.53
N ARG A 273 -11.37 0.74 16.36
CA ARG A 273 -11.89 1.79 15.47
C ARG A 273 -10.75 2.42 14.68
N ASP A 274 -11.12 3.19 13.65
CA ASP A 274 -10.24 4.07 12.89
C ASP A 274 -8.93 3.39 12.44
N ALA A 275 -7.77 3.97 12.73
CA ALA A 275 -6.48 3.46 12.30
C ALA A 275 -6.16 2.04 12.82
N ASP A 276 -6.58 1.73 14.05
CA ASP A 276 -6.31 0.43 14.68
C ASP A 276 -7.14 -0.68 14.04
N ALA A 277 -8.41 -0.43 13.75
CA ALA A 277 -9.27 -1.37 13.04
C ALA A 277 -8.73 -1.65 11.63
N ILE A 278 -8.33 -0.61 10.90
CA ILE A 278 -7.74 -0.74 9.56
C ILE A 278 -6.45 -1.56 9.61
N LEU A 279 -5.52 -1.23 10.50
CA LEU A 279 -4.23 -1.93 10.59
C LEU A 279 -4.42 -3.40 10.97
N TRP A 280 -5.29 -3.67 11.93
CA TRP A 280 -5.62 -5.03 12.34
C TRP A 280 -6.21 -5.82 11.18
N ALA A 281 -7.19 -5.23 10.47
CA ALA A 281 -7.87 -5.87 9.35
C ALA A 281 -6.92 -6.17 8.18
N ARG A 282 -6.10 -5.18 7.78
CA ARG A 282 -5.10 -5.32 6.72
C ARG A 282 -4.08 -6.40 7.03
N THR A 283 -3.61 -6.46 8.27
CA THR A 283 -2.66 -7.50 8.71
C THR A 283 -3.33 -8.88 8.65
N ARG A 284 -4.49 -9.02 9.27
CA ARG A 284 -5.20 -10.31 9.43
C ARG A 284 -5.77 -10.85 8.12
N ALA A 285 -5.96 -10.01 7.11
CA ALA A 285 -6.36 -10.41 5.77
C ALA A 285 -5.36 -11.36 5.08
N PHE A 286 -4.10 -11.38 5.53
CA PHE A 286 -3.10 -12.35 5.06
C PHE A 286 -3.14 -13.69 5.82
N LEU A 287 -3.99 -13.84 6.84
CA LEU A 287 -4.17 -15.11 7.54
C LEU A 287 -5.12 -15.99 6.74
N ASP A 288 -4.59 -17.11 6.25
CA ASP A 288 -5.36 -18.11 5.52
C ASP A 288 -6.46 -18.70 6.41
N PRO A 289 -7.75 -18.61 6.02
CA PRO A 289 -8.87 -18.98 6.90
C PRO A 289 -8.97 -20.49 7.13
N ASP A 290 -8.37 -21.32 6.28
CA ASP A 290 -8.47 -22.77 6.36
C ASP A 290 -7.30 -23.37 7.16
N THR A 291 -6.13 -22.76 7.06
CA THR A 291 -4.90 -23.26 7.69
C THR A 291 -4.44 -22.46 8.90
N SER A 292 -5.01 -21.27 9.13
CA SER A 292 -4.55 -20.31 10.14
C SER A 292 -3.06 -19.95 10.03
N ARG A 293 -2.50 -20.04 8.82
CA ARG A 293 -1.12 -19.67 8.51
C ARG A 293 -1.06 -18.32 7.80
N TRP A 294 -0.01 -17.56 8.05
CA TRP A 294 0.28 -16.33 7.32
C TRP A 294 0.64 -16.66 5.86
N ASN A 295 0.01 -15.94 4.93
CA ASN A 295 0.13 -16.17 3.49
C ASN A 295 0.46 -14.86 2.75
N ALA A 296 1.68 -14.37 3.03
CA ALA A 296 2.28 -13.17 2.45
C ALA A 296 3.77 -13.44 2.14
N PRO A 297 4.10 -14.24 1.11
CA PRO A 297 5.47 -14.69 0.87
C PRO A 297 6.43 -13.52 0.60
N GLY A 298 6.00 -12.50 -0.15
CA GLY A 298 6.78 -11.28 -0.38
C GLY A 298 7.03 -10.43 0.88
N LEU A 299 6.31 -10.72 1.97
CA LEU A 299 6.48 -10.10 3.28
C LEU A 299 7.05 -11.07 4.31
N GLY A 300 7.51 -12.27 3.92
CA GLY A 300 8.16 -13.22 4.83
C GLY A 300 7.22 -14.02 5.75
N ASN A 301 5.92 -14.11 5.44
CA ASN A 301 4.95 -14.99 6.12
C ASN A 301 4.96 -14.92 7.66
N ASN A 302 5.18 -13.74 8.25
CA ASN A 302 5.11 -13.55 9.69
C ASN A 302 4.38 -12.25 10.03
N VAL A 303 3.73 -12.23 11.19
CA VAL A 303 2.88 -11.11 11.58
C VAL A 303 3.67 -9.79 11.68
N HIS A 304 4.92 -9.82 12.13
CA HIS A 304 5.68 -8.61 12.39
C HIS A 304 5.99 -7.84 11.12
N SER A 305 6.56 -8.49 10.10
CA SER A 305 6.86 -7.86 8.81
C SER A 305 5.61 -7.49 8.03
N ILE A 306 4.54 -8.30 8.12
CA ILE A 306 3.24 -7.96 7.52
C ILE A 306 2.71 -6.68 8.17
N THR A 307 2.60 -6.61 9.49
CA THR A 307 2.10 -5.42 10.19
C THR A 307 2.93 -4.18 9.87
N ALA A 308 4.26 -4.28 9.84
CA ALA A 308 5.13 -3.15 9.52
C ALA A 308 4.89 -2.61 8.10
N ASP A 309 4.76 -3.49 7.10
CA ASP A 309 4.42 -3.09 5.72
C ASP A 309 3.04 -2.46 5.64
N GLN A 310 2.03 -3.08 6.27
CA GLN A 310 0.65 -2.60 6.22
C GLN A 310 0.48 -1.25 6.94
N ASP A 311 1.18 -1.01 8.07
CA ASP A 311 1.16 0.29 8.75
C ASP A 311 1.82 1.38 7.90
N ARG A 312 2.95 1.08 7.23
CA ARG A 312 3.60 2.03 6.30
C ARG A 312 2.62 2.48 5.22
N ARG A 313 1.93 1.54 4.57
CA ARG A 313 0.95 1.82 3.50
C ARG A 313 -0.26 2.59 4.02
N ARG A 314 -0.82 2.17 5.16
CA ARG A 314 -1.93 2.87 5.82
C ARG A 314 -1.59 4.34 6.11
N ARG A 315 -0.42 4.62 6.69
CA ARG A 315 0.05 5.99 6.96
C ARG A 315 0.24 6.81 5.69
N ALA A 316 0.67 6.18 4.60
CA ALA A 316 0.84 6.87 3.31
C ALA A 316 -0.50 7.30 2.71
N ILE A 317 -1.54 6.46 2.84
CA ILE A 317 -2.93 6.79 2.48
C ILE A 317 -3.45 7.92 3.35
N GLU A 318 -3.25 7.83 4.68
CA GLU A 318 -3.67 8.86 5.63
C GLU A 318 -3.08 10.24 5.28
N ARG A 319 -1.78 10.31 4.98
CA ARG A 319 -1.13 11.55 4.52
C ARG A 319 -1.71 12.07 3.21
N ALA A 320 -2.06 11.19 2.28
CA ALA A 320 -2.66 11.59 1.00
C ALA A 320 -4.08 12.16 1.19
N ILE A 321 -4.90 11.53 2.05
CA ILE A 321 -6.21 12.07 2.43
C ILE A 321 -6.05 13.45 3.08
N ALA A 322 -5.12 13.60 4.02
CA ALA A 322 -4.87 14.86 4.71
C ALA A 322 -4.37 15.97 3.77
N SER A 323 -3.72 15.61 2.66
CA SER A 323 -3.24 16.57 1.65
C SER A 323 -4.28 16.92 0.58
N HIS A 324 -5.45 16.27 0.60
CA HIS A 324 -6.52 16.47 -0.39
C HIS A 324 -7.64 17.39 0.11
N ASN A 325 -7.76 17.54 1.44
CA ASN A 325 -8.68 18.47 2.10
C ASN A 325 -8.05 19.85 2.26
#